data_AF-A0A529HNV7-F1
#
_entry.id   AF-A0A529HNV7-F1
#
_cell.length_a   1.000
_cell.length_b   1.000
_cell.length_c   1.000
_cell.angle_alpha   90.00
_cell.angle_beta   90.00
_cell.angle_gamma   90.00
#
_symmetry.space_group_name_H-M   'P 1'
#
loop_
_entity.id
_entity.type
_entity.pdbx_description
1 polymer ?
#
loop_
_entity_poly.entity_id
_entity_poly.type
_entity_poly.pdbx_seq_one_letter_code
_entity_poly.pdbx_strand_id
1 'polypeptide(L)' 'MNALLSSYLPIVLFIGVALVVGVALLVAPFLVAYRSPDPEKLSAY' A
#
# COMPACT_ATOMS: atom_id res chain seq x y z
N MET A 1 -7.88 -27.42 -16.32
CA MET A 1 -7.06 -26.24 -15.97
C MET A 1 -7.88 -24.95 -15.87
N ASN A 2 -8.71 -24.61 -16.87
CA ASN A 2 -9.47 -23.35 -16.87
C ASN A 2 -10.39 -23.18 -15.64
N ALA A 3 -11.18 -24.19 -15.28
CA ALA A 3 -12.05 -24.15 -14.10
C ALA A 3 -11.28 -23.94 -12.77
N LEU A 4 -10.08 -24.51 -12.68
CA LEU A 4 -9.23 -24.34 -11.51
C LEU A 4 -8.71 -22.89 -11.42
N LEU A 5 -8.23 -22.31 -12.52
CA LEU A 5 -7.80 -20.90 -12.55
C LEU A 5 -8.95 -19.93 -12.23
N SER A 6 -10.15 -20.18 -12.75
CA SER A 6 -11.32 -19.35 -12.45
C SER A 6 -11.68 -19.35 -10.96
N SER A 7 -11.42 -20.44 -10.23
CA SER A 7 -11.66 -20.51 -8.78
C SER A 7 -10.70 -19.65 -7.94
N TYR A 8 -9.52 -19.31 -8.47
CA TYR A 8 -8.55 -18.43 -7.81
C TYR A 8 -8.72 -16.94 -8.16
N LEU A 9 -9.49 -16.63 -9.21
CA LEU A 9 -9.74 -15.25 -9.63
C LEU A 9 -10.21 -14.35 -8.48
N PRO A 10 -11.15 -14.76 -7.60
CA PRO A 10 -11.58 -13.92 -6.47
C PRO A 10 -10.44 -13.59 -5.49
N ILE A 11 -9.52 -14.53 -5.26
CA ILE A 11 -8.38 -14.36 -4.36
C ILE A 11 -7.41 -13.34 -4.95
N VAL A 12 -7.10 -13.43 -6.24
CA VAL A 12 -6.22 -12.47 -6.93
C VAL A 12 -6.82 -11.07 -6.92
N LEU A 13 -8.13 -10.94 -7.13
CA LEU A 13 -8.83 -9.65 -7.05
C LEU A 13 -8.74 -9.06 -5.63
N PHE A 14 -8.97 -9.87 -4.60
CA PHE A 14 -8.83 -9.42 -3.22
C PHE A 14 -7.42 -8.93 -2.92
N ILE A 15 -6.39 -9.69 -3.32
CA ILE A 15 -4.99 -9.29 -3.15
C ILE A 15 -4.70 -7.98 -3.90
N GLY A 16 -5.21 -7.84 -5.13
CA GLY A 16 -5.05 -6.63 -5.93
C GLY A 16 -5.64 -5.40 -5.25
N VAL A 17 -6.88 -5.49 -4.76
CA VAL A 17 -7.54 -4.40 -4.03
C VAL A 17 -6.80 -4.08 -2.72
N ALA A 18 -6.42 -5.10 -1.95
CA ALA A 18 -5.68 -4.92 -0.70
C ALA A 18 -4.33 -4.23 -0.94
N LEU A 19 -3.63 -4.58 -2.02
CA LEU A 19 -2.37 -3.96 -2.40
C LEU A 19 -2.56 -2.50 -2.81
N VAL A 20 -3.58 -2.19 -3.60
CA VAL A 20 -3.91 -0.80 -3.98
C VAL A 20 -4.19 0.05 -2.75
N VAL A 21 -5.02 -0.45 -1.82
CA VAL A 21 -5.32 0.27 -0.58
C VAL A 21 -4.07 0.42 0.29
N GLY A 22 -3.28 -0.64 0.45
CA GLY A 22 -2.04 -0.59 1.22
C GLY A 22 -1.05 0.43 0.68
N VAL A 23 -0.80 0.42 -0.63
CA VAL A 23 0.07 1.39 -1.29
C VAL A 23 -0.50 2.81 -1.19
N ALA A 24 -1.80 2.99 -1.38
CA ALA A 24 -2.44 4.29 -1.24
C ALA A 24 -2.23 4.87 0.17
N LEU A 25 -2.37 4.05 1.22
CA LEU A 25 -2.13 4.48 2.59
C LEU A 25 -0.66 4.80 2.88
N LEU A 26 0.28 4.03 2.31
CA LEU A 26 1.71 4.30 2.43
C LEU A 26 2.10 5.61 1.74
N VAL A 27 1.48 5.91 0.60
CA VAL A 27 1.80 7.11 -0.21
C VAL A 27 1.05 8.34 0.29
N ALA A 28 -0.17 8.20 0.81
CA ALA A 28 -1.03 9.29 1.27
C ALA A 28 -0.34 10.35 2.15
N PRO A 29 0.44 10.02 3.20
CA PRO A 29 1.05 11.04 4.06
C PRO A 29 2.06 11.92 3.32
N PHE A 30 2.75 11.36 2.32
CA PHE A 30 3.69 12.12 1.48
C PHE A 30 3.00 13.07 0.51
N LEU A 31 1.71 12.88 0.20
CA LEU A 31 0.95 13.76 -0.69
C LEU A 31 0.17 14.83 0.10
N VAL A 32 -0.46 14.45 1.21
CA VAL A 32 -1.40 15.32 1.93
C VAL A 32 -0.73 16.09 3.07
N ALA A 33 0.30 15.52 3.71
CA ALA A 33 0.89 16.07 4.93
C ALA A 33 2.43 16.09 4.88
N TYR A 34 3.00 16.34 3.70
CA TYR A 34 4.45 16.46 3.54
C TYR A 34 4.97 17.67 4.33
N ARG A 35 5.98 17.43 5.17
CA ARG A 35 6.68 18.46 5.94
C ARG A 35 8.16 18.13 5.97
N SER A 36 9.01 19.16 5.93
CA SER A 36 10.45 19.04 6.20
C SER A 36 10.69 19.18 7.71
N PRO A 37 10.91 18.08 8.45
CA PRO A 37 11.15 18.14 9.89
C PRO A 37 12.56 18.69 10.18
N ASP A 38 12.70 19.33 11.35
CA ASP A 38 13.98 19.85 11.82
C ASP A 38 14.98 18.68 12.03
N PRO A 39 16.30 18.87 11.81
CA PRO A 39 17.30 17.78 11.92
C PRO A 39 17.30 17.06 13.26
N GLU A 40 16.98 17.76 14.35
CA GLU A 40 16.85 17.18 15.69
C GLU A 40 15.71 16.16 15.79
N LYS A 41 14.64 16.26 14.98
CA LYS A 41 13.56 15.26 14.92
C LYS A 41 13.92 14.04 14.06
N LEU A 42 14.98 14.16 13.26
CA LEU A 42 15.48 13.11 12.37
C LEU A 42 16.69 12.38 12.96
N SER A 43 17.26 12.85 14.06
CA SER A 43 18.37 12.16 14.71
C SER A 43 17.94 10.79 15.23
N ALA A 44 18.82 9.81 15.12
CA ALA A 44 18.61 8.50 15.70
C ALA A 44 18.48 8.60 17.24
N TYR A 45 17.67 7.72 17.81
CA TYR A 45 17.55 7.54 19.26
C TYR A 45 18.67 6.62 19.78
#